data_AF-A0A8T4DKE8-F1
#
_entry.id   AF-A0A8T4DKE8-F1
#
_cell.length_a   1.000
_cell.length_b   1.000
_cell.length_c   1.000
_cell.angle_alpha   90.00
_cell.angle_beta   90.00
_cell.angle_gamma   90.00
#
_symmetry.space_group_name_H-M   'P 1'
#
loop_
_entity.id
_entity.type
_entity.pdbx_description
1 polymer ?
#
loop_
_entity_poly.entity_id
_entity_poly.type
_entity_poly.pdbx_seq_one_letter_code
_entity_poly.pdbx_strand_id
1 'polypeptide(L)'
;MDVIGKENYSLDVEGLEISIKKEEKKSLRPHIAKTLENHGVVEIPCLTSVSIKKLIMEERSGALPNELPDDFYELLRHSAKKMDVPKEREALRRLAADLVRIRIEKIFKISLQANMSKFKIQPEERVFLLNLTTLMGRFKKDLLGGEL
;
A
#
# COMPACT_ATOMS: atom_id res chain seq x y z
N MET A 1 -7.97 0.49 -5.96
CA MET A 1 -7.77 -0.96 -5.84
C MET A 1 -8.40 -1.62 -7.04
N ASP A 2 -7.60 -2.35 -7.81
CA ASP A 2 -8.07 -2.96 -9.05
C ASP A 2 -8.81 -4.28 -8.79
N VAL A 3 -9.94 -4.46 -9.46
CA VAL A 3 -10.78 -5.65 -9.39
C VAL A 3 -11.12 -6.17 -10.77
N ILE A 4 -11.52 -7.45 -10.86
CA ILE A 4 -12.01 -8.10 -12.07
C ILE A 4 -13.48 -8.49 -11.86
N GLY A 5 -14.39 -8.07 -12.73
CA GLY A 5 -15.80 -8.45 -12.64
C GLY A 5 -16.00 -9.96 -12.86
N LYS A 6 -16.77 -10.61 -11.98
CA LYS A 6 -17.19 -12.03 -12.16
C LYS A 6 -18.52 -12.15 -12.88
N GLU A 7 -19.37 -11.14 -12.74
CA GLU A 7 -20.68 -11.04 -13.35
C GLU A 7 -20.99 -9.59 -13.74
N ASN A 8 -22.08 -9.40 -14.48
CA ASN A 8 -22.57 -8.05 -14.77
C ASN A 8 -23.31 -7.52 -13.55
N TYR A 9 -22.84 -6.41 -13.01
CA TYR A 9 -23.41 -5.79 -11.82
C TYR A 9 -23.59 -4.30 -12.04
N SER A 10 -24.77 -3.79 -11.69
CA SER A 10 -25.07 -2.38 -11.69
C SER A 10 -25.76 -2.02 -10.38
N LEU A 11 -25.21 -1.02 -9.69
CA LEU A 11 -25.78 -0.44 -8.48
C LEU A 11 -25.85 1.07 -8.67
N ASP A 12 -27.03 1.63 -8.45
CA ASP A 12 -27.26 3.05 -8.39
C ASP A 12 -27.97 3.34 -7.07
N VAL A 13 -27.24 3.94 -6.12
CA VAL A 13 -27.76 4.32 -4.80
C VAL A 13 -27.20 5.68 -4.42
N GLU A 14 -28.08 6.66 -4.21
CA GLU A 14 -27.79 7.97 -3.60
C GLU A 14 -26.48 8.63 -4.10
N GLY A 15 -26.31 8.73 -5.43
CA GLY A 15 -25.14 9.38 -6.04
C GLY A 15 -23.90 8.50 -6.19
N LEU A 16 -24.01 7.20 -5.91
CA LEU A 16 -22.99 6.20 -6.19
C LEU A 16 -23.45 5.28 -7.32
N GLU A 17 -22.96 5.55 -8.53
CA GLU A 17 -23.18 4.70 -9.71
C GLU A 17 -21.99 3.74 -9.89
N ILE A 18 -22.23 2.44 -9.73
CA ILE A 18 -21.24 1.38 -9.95
C ILE A 18 -21.79 0.42 -10.99
N SER A 19 -21.25 0.49 -12.21
CA SER A 19 -21.44 -0.52 -13.25
C SER A 19 -20.14 -1.29 -13.48
N ILE A 20 -20.20 -2.63 -13.44
CA ILE A 20 -19.07 -3.53 -13.68
C ILE A 20 -19.56 -4.64 -14.59
N LYS A 21 -18.86 -4.85 -15.72
CA LYS A 21 -19.13 -5.99 -16.60
C LYS A 21 -18.30 -7.19 -16.19
N LYS A 22 -18.78 -8.37 -16.54
CA LYS A 22 -18.01 -9.60 -16.42
C LYS A 22 -16.67 -9.47 -17.16
N GLU A 23 -15.59 -9.93 -16.53
CA GLU A 23 -14.20 -9.87 -17.00
C GLU A 23 -13.61 -8.45 -17.16
N GLU A 24 -14.38 -7.40 -16.84
CA GLU A 24 -13.88 -6.03 -16.86
C GLU A 24 -12.94 -5.77 -15.69
N LYS A 25 -11.81 -5.13 -15.98
CA LYS A 25 -10.94 -4.56 -14.95
C LYS A 25 -11.41 -3.17 -14.59
N LYS A 26 -11.72 -2.95 -13.32
CA LYS A 26 -12.14 -1.64 -12.81
C LYS A 26 -11.37 -1.29 -11.56
N SER A 27 -10.99 -0.02 -11.42
CA SER A 27 -10.42 0.48 -10.16
C SER A 27 -11.53 0.99 -9.26
N LEU A 28 -11.61 0.44 -8.05
CA LEU A 28 -12.59 0.79 -7.04
C LEU A 28 -11.91 1.21 -5.74
N ARG A 29 -12.65 1.94 -4.90
CA ARG A 29 -12.21 2.20 -3.52
C ARG A 29 -12.09 0.88 -2.75
N PRO A 30 -11.06 0.67 -1.90
CA PRO A 30 -10.83 -0.61 -1.23
C PRO A 30 -12.04 -1.17 -0.46
N HIS A 31 -12.81 -0.31 0.21
CA HIS A 31 -14.00 -0.75 0.94
C HIS A 31 -15.11 -1.26 0.01
N ILE A 32 -15.31 -0.62 -1.15
CA ILE A 32 -16.28 -1.05 -2.16
C ILE A 32 -15.84 -2.38 -2.77
N ALA A 33 -14.57 -2.47 -3.18
CA ALA A 33 -13.98 -3.68 -3.75
C ALA A 33 -14.18 -4.90 -2.82
N LYS A 34 -13.85 -4.74 -1.53
CA LYS A 34 -14.00 -5.81 -0.54
C LYS A 34 -15.45 -6.22 -0.33
N THR A 35 -16.38 -5.26 -0.29
CA THR A 35 -17.81 -5.56 -0.17
C THR A 35 -18.31 -6.34 -1.38
N LEU A 36 -17.98 -5.91 -2.59
CA LEU A 36 -18.40 -6.59 -3.82
C LEU A 36 -17.77 -7.99 -3.95
N GLU A 37 -16.52 -8.16 -3.54
CA GLU A 37 -15.86 -9.47 -3.55
C GLU A 37 -16.53 -10.45 -2.57
N ASN A 38 -16.92 -9.98 -1.37
CA ASN A 38 -17.64 -10.82 -0.40
C ASN A 38 -19.01 -11.29 -0.91
N HIS A 39 -19.62 -10.57 -1.85
CA HIS A 39 -20.88 -10.95 -2.50
C HIS A 39 -20.66 -11.73 -3.81
N GLY A 40 -19.42 -12.04 -4.18
CA GLY A 40 -19.09 -12.79 -5.39
C GLY A 40 -19.14 -12.00 -6.70
N VAL A 41 -19.34 -10.68 -6.64
CA VAL A 41 -19.51 -9.82 -7.81
C VAL A 41 -18.18 -9.56 -8.53
N VAL A 42 -17.10 -9.41 -7.76
CA VAL A 42 -15.76 -9.12 -8.29
C VAL A 42 -14.71 -10.02 -7.66
N GLU A 43 -13.54 -10.06 -8.28
CA GLU A 43 -12.32 -10.68 -7.75
C GLU A 43 -11.27 -9.61 -7.50
N ILE A 44 -10.67 -9.60 -6.30
CA ILE A 44 -9.49 -8.79 -6.01
C ILE A 44 -8.25 -9.67 -6.25
N PRO A 45 -7.36 -9.31 -7.18
CA PRO A 45 -6.14 -10.08 -7.43
C PRO A 45 -5.25 -10.18 -6.18
N CYS A 46 -4.74 -11.38 -5.88
CA CYS A 46 -3.83 -11.56 -4.76
C CYS A 46 -2.37 -11.26 -5.15
N LEU A 47 -1.64 -10.61 -4.25
CA LEU A 47 -0.19 -10.47 -4.33
C LEU A 47 0.47 -11.83 -4.08
N THR A 48 1.39 -12.19 -4.96
CA THR A 48 2.19 -13.42 -4.83
C THR A 48 3.56 -13.11 -4.24
N SER A 49 4.22 -14.14 -3.71
CA SER A 49 5.63 -14.03 -3.28
C SER A 49 6.55 -13.57 -4.42
N VAL A 50 6.26 -13.94 -5.67
CA VAL A 50 7.02 -13.50 -6.86
C VAL A 50 6.85 -12.00 -7.07
N SER A 51 5.62 -11.50 -6.98
CA SER A 51 5.31 -10.07 -7.09
C SER A 51 6.07 -9.25 -6.04
N ILE A 52 6.08 -9.69 -4.78
CA ILE A 52 6.81 -8.98 -3.71
C ILE A 52 8.33 -9.05 -3.92
N LYS A 53 8.88 -10.19 -4.34
CA LYS A 53 10.31 -10.30 -4.65
C LYS A 53 10.74 -9.32 -5.74
N LYS A 54 9.92 -9.15 -6.78
CA LYS A 54 10.17 -8.16 -7.84
C LYS A 54 10.23 -6.74 -7.27
N LEU A 55 9.25 -6.36 -6.45
CA LEU A 55 9.24 -5.06 -5.77
C LEU A 55 10.47 -4.85 -4.87
N ILE A 56 10.91 -5.89 -4.14
CA ILE A 56 12.12 -5.82 -3.32
C ILE A 56 13.36 -5.55 -4.19
N MET A 57 13.49 -6.23 -5.33
CA MET A 57 14.62 -6.03 -6.24
C MET A 57 14.64 -4.61 -6.82
N GLU A 58 13.49 -4.12 -7.25
CA GLU A 58 13.32 -2.75 -7.71
C GLU A 58 13.67 -1.76 -6.59
N GLU A 59 13.19 -2.02 -5.38
CA GLU A 59 13.48 -1.18 -4.22
C GLU A 59 14.97 -1.15 -3.89
N ARG A 60 15.71 -2.25 -4.06
CA ARG A 60 17.16 -2.26 -3.77
C ARG A 60 18.00 -1.48 -4.78
N SER A 61 17.52 -1.27 -6.00
CA SER A 61 18.31 -0.62 -7.06
C SER A 61 18.36 0.90 -6.92
N GLY A 62 17.38 1.52 -6.27
CA GLY A 62 17.26 2.97 -6.14
C GLY A 62 17.65 3.51 -4.76
N ALA A 63 18.12 4.76 -4.70
CA ALA A 63 18.36 5.46 -3.43
C ALA A 63 17.07 5.94 -2.74
N LEU A 64 16.02 6.18 -3.52
CA LEU A 64 14.71 6.70 -3.08
C LEU A 64 13.63 5.63 -3.22
N PRO A 65 12.50 5.75 -2.48
CA PRO A 65 11.39 4.82 -2.60
C PRO A 65 10.83 4.79 -4.02
N ASN A 66 10.61 3.59 -4.56
CA ASN A 66 9.89 3.46 -5.81
C ASN A 66 8.38 3.66 -5.59
N GLU A 67 7.67 3.96 -6.68
CA GLU A 67 6.21 3.99 -6.67
C GLU A 67 5.68 2.57 -6.50
N LEU A 68 4.92 2.34 -5.42
CA LEU A 68 4.21 1.09 -5.20
C LEU A 68 2.85 1.13 -5.92
N PRO A 69 2.27 -0.04 -6.25
CA PRO A 69 0.90 -0.12 -6.72
C PRO A 69 -0.08 0.60 -5.77
N ASP A 70 -1.14 1.17 -6.33
CA ASP A 70 -2.18 1.81 -5.53
C ASP A 70 -2.79 0.84 -4.51
N ASP A 71 -3.05 1.35 -3.31
CA ASP A 71 -3.58 0.57 -2.19
C ASP A 71 -2.73 -0.66 -1.82
N PHE A 72 -1.42 -0.65 -2.09
CA PHE A 72 -0.53 -1.81 -1.93
C PHE A 72 -0.66 -2.48 -0.55
N TYR A 73 -0.66 -1.72 0.54
CA TYR A 73 -0.75 -2.29 1.89
C TYR A 73 -2.12 -2.90 2.19
N GLU A 74 -3.20 -2.34 1.62
CA GLU A 74 -4.53 -2.96 1.69
C GLU A 74 -4.59 -4.25 0.89
N LEU A 75 -4.01 -4.26 -0.31
CA LEU A 75 -3.91 -5.44 -1.15
C LEU A 75 -3.10 -6.55 -0.48
N LEU A 76 -2.00 -6.19 0.20
CA LEU A 76 -1.18 -7.12 0.97
C LEU A 76 -1.96 -7.73 2.13
N ARG A 77 -2.70 -6.91 2.91
CA ARG A 77 -3.57 -7.38 4.00
C ARG A 77 -4.63 -8.35 3.47
N HIS A 78 -5.26 -8.01 2.35
CA HIS A 78 -6.25 -8.86 1.68
C HIS A 78 -5.64 -10.18 1.21
N SER A 79 -4.51 -10.14 0.50
CA SER A 79 -3.82 -11.32 -0.03
C SER A 79 -3.42 -12.30 1.08
N ALA A 80 -2.88 -11.77 2.18
CA ALA A 80 -2.51 -12.58 3.34
C ALA A 80 -3.73 -13.23 4.03
N LYS A 81 -4.92 -12.60 3.95
CA LYS A 81 -6.17 -13.16 4.48
C LYS A 81 -6.74 -14.27 3.59
N LYS A 82 -6.63 -14.13 2.26
CA LYS A 82 -7.14 -15.09 1.27
C LYS A 82 -6.26 -16.32 1.05
N MET A 83 -4.96 -16.25 1.38
CA MET A 83 -4.07 -17.40 1.25
C MET A 83 -4.39 -18.49 2.27
N ASP A 84 -4.94 -19.62 1.83
CA ASP A 84 -5.30 -20.75 2.70
C ASP A 84 -4.07 -21.53 3.20
N VAL A 85 -3.00 -21.60 2.40
CA VAL A 85 -1.79 -22.35 2.74
C VAL A 85 -0.95 -21.57 3.77
N PRO A 86 -0.79 -22.06 5.01
CA PRO A 86 -0.10 -21.31 6.07
C PRO A 86 1.36 -20.98 5.73
N LYS A 87 2.05 -21.92 5.06
CA LYS A 87 3.45 -21.75 4.65
C LYS A 87 3.63 -20.63 3.63
N GLU A 88 2.72 -20.51 2.66
CA GLU A 88 2.75 -19.44 1.66
C GLU A 88 2.39 -18.09 2.27
N ARG A 89 1.39 -18.07 3.15
CA ARG A 89 1.01 -16.89 3.92
C ARG A 89 2.19 -16.34 4.74
N GLU A 90 2.92 -17.23 5.41
CA GLU A 90 4.10 -16.86 6.19
C GLU A 90 5.25 -16.37 5.29
N ALA A 91 5.48 -17.03 4.15
CA ALA A 91 6.46 -16.56 3.17
C ALA A 91 6.14 -15.16 2.63
N LEU A 92 4.87 -14.89 2.31
CA LEU A 92 4.41 -13.56 1.88
C LEU A 92 4.64 -12.51 2.98
N ARG A 93 4.32 -12.84 4.23
CA ARG A 93 4.53 -11.94 5.38
C ARG A 93 6.00 -11.59 5.58
N ARG A 94 6.91 -12.57 5.50
CA ARG A 94 8.36 -12.34 5.62
C ARG A 94 8.86 -11.42 4.50
N LEU A 95 8.50 -11.72 3.26
CA LEU A 95 8.88 -10.88 2.11
C LEU A 95 8.31 -9.47 2.23
N ALA A 96 7.07 -9.33 2.70
CA ALA A 96 6.48 -8.02 2.91
C ALA A 96 7.18 -7.24 4.03
N ALA A 97 7.57 -7.91 5.12
CA ALA A 97 8.35 -7.31 6.20
C ALA A 97 9.73 -6.83 5.69
N ASP A 98 10.38 -7.62 4.83
CA ASP A 98 11.64 -7.24 4.18
C ASP A 98 11.47 -5.98 3.31
N LEU A 99 10.41 -5.95 2.48
CA LEU A 99 10.10 -4.78 1.65
C LEU A 99 9.86 -3.54 2.53
N VAL A 100 9.03 -3.67 3.57
CA VAL A 100 8.73 -2.59 4.51
C VAL A 100 10.02 -2.09 5.18
N ARG A 101 10.91 -2.98 5.61
CA ARG A 101 12.19 -2.60 6.21
C ARG A 101 13.04 -1.75 5.26
N ILE A 102 13.20 -2.20 4.01
CA ILE A 102 13.97 -1.44 3.00
C ILE A 102 13.35 -0.05 2.80
N ARG A 103 12.01 0.02 2.75
CA ARG A 103 11.30 1.27 2.53
C ARG A 103 11.39 2.20 3.75
N ILE A 104 11.36 1.70 4.98
CA ILE A 104 11.62 2.49 6.19
C ILE A 104 12.97 3.20 6.11
N GLU A 105 14.04 2.48 5.73
CA GLU A 105 15.38 3.06 5.60
C GLU A 105 15.41 4.20 4.57
N LYS A 106 14.67 4.05 3.47
CA LYS A 106 14.56 5.09 2.44
C LYS A 106 13.69 6.26 2.84
N ILE A 107 12.59 6.02 3.57
CA ILE A 107 11.74 7.08 4.12
C ILE A 107 12.52 7.90 5.15
N PHE A 108 13.37 7.26 5.96
CA PHE A 108 14.28 7.97 6.85
C PHE A 108 15.25 8.88 6.09
N LYS A 109 15.78 8.44 4.94
CA LYS A 109 16.60 9.31 4.08
C LYS A 109 15.80 10.50 3.53
N ILE A 110 14.54 10.30 3.18
CA ILE A 110 13.63 11.38 2.75
C ILE A 110 13.41 12.39 3.88
N SER A 111 13.23 11.93 5.13
CA SER A 111 12.94 12.81 6.27
C SER A 111 14.07 13.80 6.58
N LEU A 112 15.26 13.57 6.05
CA LEU A 112 16.42 14.45 6.14
C LEU A 112 16.46 15.53 5.04
N GLN A 113 15.57 15.48 4.05
CA GLN A 113 15.55 16.39 2.91
C GLN A 113 14.51 17.50 3.07
N ALA A 114 14.78 18.69 2.51
CA ALA A 114 13.86 19.84 2.59
C ALA A 114 12.57 19.67 1.76
N ASN A 115 12.59 18.87 0.69
CA ASN A 115 11.49 18.79 -0.30
C ASN A 115 10.74 17.45 -0.26
N MET A 116 10.27 17.06 0.93
CA MET A 116 9.62 15.76 1.15
C MET A 116 8.33 15.53 0.33
N SER A 117 7.60 16.61 0.01
CA SER A 117 6.31 16.54 -0.71
C SER A 117 6.42 15.97 -2.13
N LYS A 118 7.61 15.98 -2.73
CA LYS A 118 7.85 15.50 -4.09
C LYS A 118 7.90 13.97 -4.21
N PHE A 119 8.05 13.25 -3.09
CA PHE A 119 8.17 11.80 -3.12
C PHE A 119 6.79 11.13 -3.20
N LYS A 120 6.67 10.20 -4.14
CA LYS A 120 5.50 9.34 -4.27
C LYS A 120 5.61 8.17 -3.30
N ILE A 121 5.04 8.36 -2.12
CA ILE A 121 4.92 7.34 -1.07
C ILE A 121 3.45 7.07 -0.75
N GLN A 122 3.17 5.86 -0.30
CA GLN A 122 1.82 5.40 0.04
C GLN A 122 1.26 6.17 1.25
N PRO A 123 -0.06 6.28 1.42
CA PRO A 123 -0.66 7.01 2.54
C PRO A 123 -0.15 6.58 3.92
N GLU A 124 -0.02 5.27 4.17
CA GLU A 124 0.52 4.75 5.44
C GLU A 124 1.97 5.19 5.68
N GLU A 125 2.78 5.26 4.64
CA GLU A 125 4.17 5.72 4.71
C GLU A 125 4.25 7.23 4.95
N ARG A 126 3.30 8.02 4.44
CA ARG A 126 3.22 9.47 4.70
C ARG A 126 2.97 9.74 6.17
N VAL A 127 2.08 8.97 6.79
CA VAL A 127 1.82 9.07 8.23
C VAL A 127 3.10 8.75 9.02
N PHE A 128 3.81 7.69 8.65
CA PHE A 128 5.09 7.36 9.27
C PHE A 128 6.13 8.47 9.10
N LEU A 129 6.29 9.02 7.89
CA LEU A 129 7.21 10.13 7.61
C LEU A 129 6.89 11.37 8.45
N LEU A 130 5.61 11.75 8.56
CA LEU A 130 5.17 12.89 9.37
C LEU A 130 5.49 12.70 10.86
N ASN A 131 5.24 11.49 11.38
CA ASN A 131 5.56 11.16 12.77
C ASN A 131 7.07 11.23 13.02
N LEU A 132 7.87 10.72 12.08
CA LEU A 132 9.32 10.74 12.15
C LEU A 132 9.88 12.17 12.16
N THR A 133 9.43 13.03 11.24
CA THR A 133 9.90 14.44 11.21
C THR A 133 9.48 15.23 12.43
N THR A 134 8.27 14.98 12.95
CA THR A 134 7.79 15.59 14.20
C THR A 134 8.69 15.19 15.37
N LEU A 135 9.02 13.90 15.49
CA LEU A 135 9.89 13.40 16.55
C LEU A 135 11.30 13.99 16.46
N MET A 136 11.88 14.03 15.26
CA MET A 136 13.19 14.64 15.03
C MET A 136 13.21 16.13 15.34
N GLY A 137 12.14 16.86 14.98
CA GLY A 137 12.01 18.28 15.29
C GLY A 137 11.95 18.55 16.80
N ARG A 138 11.17 17.76 17.54
CA ARG A 138 11.13 17.83 19.01
C ARG A 138 12.49 17.56 19.62
N PHE A 139 13.14 16.47 19.22
CA PHE A 139 14.47 16.12 19.73
C PHE A 139 15.52 17.22 19.48
N LYS A 140 15.51 17.84 18.28
CA LYS A 140 16.40 18.97 17.98
C LYS A 140 16.11 20.18 18.87
N LYS A 141 14.82 20.50 19.07
CA LYS A 141 14.41 21.62 19.94
C LYS A 141 14.86 21.39 21.38
N ASP A 142 14.65 20.19 21.91
CA ASP A 142 15.00 19.83 23.28
C ASP A 142 16.53 19.85 23.49
N LEU A 143 17.30 19.41 22.50
CA LEU A 143 18.76 19.39 22.56
C LEU A 143 19.40 20.78 22.43
N LEU A 144 18.82 21.65 21.59
CA LEU A 144 19.39 22.96 21.26
C LEU A 144 18.76 24.13 22.04
N GLY A 145 17.82 23.87 22.93
CA GLY A 145 17.25 24.87 23.84
C GLY A 145 16.26 25.88 23.21
N GLY A 146 15.77 25.61 21.99
CA GLY A 146 14.73 26.31 21.19
C GLY A 146 14.60 27.83 21.35
N GLU A 147 14.93 28.66 20.36
CA GLU A 147 14.05 28.96 19.21
C GLU A 147 14.78 28.84 17.85
N LEU A 148 14.27 27.98 16.95
CA LEU A 148 14.49 28.01 15.50
C LEU A 148 13.15 27.79 14.81
#